data_AF-A0A7V4YW04-F1
#
_entry.id   AF-A0A7V4YW04-F1
#
_cell.length_a   1.000
_cell.length_b   1.000
_cell.length_c   1.000
_cell.angle_alpha   90.00
_cell.angle_beta   90.00
_cell.angle_gamma   90.00
#
_symmetry.space_group_name_H-M   'P 1'
#
loop_
_entity.id
_entity.type
_entity.pdbx_description
1 polymer ?
#
loop_
_entity_poly.entity_id
_entity_poly.type
_entity_poly.pdbx_seq_one_letter_code
_entity_poly.pdbx_strand_id
1 'polypeptide(L)'
;MKIVGKIILGTLWFALLTLLTQVGGLVWLLSLLLAKSLTVKFRFKFSNALVFIILYAITAILVVPPLARKFGRVPLPVFSNPYLKPENFFFAAFNRHYVRPELRRALEEIAGQIQGRYPGSVIWYLDANFPFIDGYPLEPHFSHKDGKKVDIAFYWNDTKTGEPTRGVPSPFGYGVCAEPLPGEYDYAADCENKGFWYISLDKTLAEPFFNKANYEFDKEKTRELARLLAEHPAVGKILIQPHLEKRLGLERYDKFRQQGCQAARHDDHFHVQL
;
A
#
# COMPACT_ATOMS: atom_id res chain seq x y z
N MET A 1 -7.92 41.16 -5.92
CA MET A 1 -7.96 39.89 -6.69
C MET A 1 -6.68 39.05 -6.55
N LYS A 2 -5.46 39.58 -6.78
CA LYS A 2 -4.21 38.79 -6.72
C LYS A 2 -3.89 38.17 -5.35
N ILE A 3 -4.17 38.87 -4.25
CA ILE A 3 -3.92 38.36 -2.88
C ILE A 3 -4.89 37.21 -2.54
N VAL A 4 -6.19 37.41 -2.81
CA VAL A 4 -7.23 36.40 -2.58
C VAL A 4 -6.92 35.10 -3.36
N GLY A 5 -6.53 35.21 -4.64
CA GLY A 5 -6.16 34.03 -5.44
C GLY A 5 -4.96 33.25 -4.86
N LYS A 6 -3.94 33.93 -4.33
CA LYS A 6 -2.80 33.28 -3.67
C LYS A 6 -3.21 32.55 -2.39
N ILE A 7 -4.11 33.13 -1.61
CA ILE A 7 -4.64 32.50 -0.40
C ILE A 7 -5.41 31.23 -0.77
N ILE A 8 -6.31 31.29 -1.75
CA ILE A 8 -7.08 30.12 -2.21
C ILE A 8 -6.16 29.00 -2.66
N LEU A 9 -5.19 29.30 -3.54
CA LEU A 9 -4.25 28.29 -4.02
C LEU A 9 -3.41 27.70 -2.89
N GLY A 10 -2.95 28.53 -1.94
CA GLY A 10 -2.22 28.06 -0.77
C GLY A 10 -3.05 27.14 0.13
N THR A 11 -4.33 27.46 0.34
CA THR A 11 -5.25 26.61 1.11
C THR A 11 -5.50 25.28 0.42
N LEU A 12 -5.73 25.29 -0.90
CA LEU A 12 -5.91 24.06 -1.68
C LEU A 12 -4.65 23.19 -1.64
N TRP A 13 -3.47 23.80 -1.76
CA TRP A 13 -2.20 23.08 -1.68
C TRP A 13 -1.93 22.51 -0.29
N PHE A 14 -2.22 23.27 0.76
CA PHE A 14 -2.17 22.79 2.15
C PHE A 14 -3.09 21.59 2.36
N ALA A 15 -4.34 21.69 1.90
CA ALA A 15 -5.33 20.62 2.02
C ALA A 15 -4.89 19.37 1.25
N LEU A 16 -4.43 19.52 0.00
CA LEU A 16 -3.95 18.42 -0.81
C LEU A 16 -2.76 17.69 -0.17
N LEU A 17 -1.73 18.44 0.26
CA LEU A 17 -0.56 17.85 0.90
C LEU A 17 -0.91 17.17 2.23
N THR A 18 -1.85 17.74 2.99
CA THR A 18 -2.33 17.14 4.23
C THR A 18 -3.06 15.84 3.90
N LEU A 19 -4.04 15.85 2.99
CA LEU A 19 -4.80 14.68 2.57
C LEU A 19 -3.89 13.52 2.10
N LEU A 20 -2.91 13.81 1.25
CA LEU A 20 -2.06 12.78 0.68
C LEU A 20 -1.03 12.19 1.65
N THR A 21 -0.64 12.93 2.70
CA THR A 21 0.53 12.55 3.52
C THR A 21 0.33 12.63 5.03
N GLN A 22 -0.86 13.05 5.48
CA GLN A 22 -1.25 13.46 6.83
C GLN A 22 -0.49 14.66 7.43
N VAL A 23 0.78 14.89 7.06
CA VAL A 23 1.66 15.92 7.65
C VAL A 23 2.10 17.03 6.69
N GLY A 24 1.98 16.80 5.39
CA GLY A 24 2.63 17.60 4.35
C GLY A 24 2.19 19.07 4.34
N GLY A 25 0.93 19.37 4.64
CA GLY A 25 0.47 20.76 4.73
C GLY A 25 1.14 21.54 5.85
N LEU A 26 1.28 20.96 7.04
CA LEU A 26 1.97 21.59 8.17
C LEU A 26 3.45 21.80 7.87
N VAL A 27 4.10 20.80 7.27
CA VAL A 27 5.50 20.89 6.82
C VAL A 27 5.66 21.99 5.78
N TRP A 28 4.72 22.11 4.84
CA TRP A 28 4.73 23.15 3.83
C TRP A 28 4.63 24.55 4.45
N LEU A 29 3.72 24.78 5.39
CA LEU A 29 3.64 26.07 6.11
C LEU A 29 4.96 26.40 6.83
N LEU A 30 5.54 25.42 7.52
CA LEU A 30 6.84 25.60 8.19
C LEU A 30 7.96 25.90 7.19
N SER A 31 7.94 25.28 6.01
CA SER A 31 8.92 25.52 4.95
C SER A 31 8.88 26.97 4.44
N LEU A 32 7.71 27.60 4.37
CA LEU A 32 7.56 28.99 3.94
C LEU A 32 8.18 29.96 4.95
N LEU A 33 7.98 29.69 6.25
CA LEU A 33 8.59 30.47 7.34
C LEU A 33 10.11 30.32 7.34
N LEU A 34 10.60 29.09 7.18
CA LEU A 34 12.02 28.79 7.17
C LEU A 34 12.72 29.39 5.95
N ALA A 35 12.15 29.26 4.75
CA ALA A 35 12.71 29.83 3.53
C ALA A 35 12.86 31.36 3.61
N LYS A 36 11.87 32.05 4.22
CA LYS A 36 11.95 33.48 4.50
C LYS A 36 13.10 33.80 5.46
N SER A 37 13.22 33.06 6.57
CA SER A 37 14.29 33.25 7.56
C SER A 37 15.69 33.03 6.96
N LEU A 38 15.87 31.96 6.18
CA LEU A 38 17.13 31.63 5.52
C LEU A 38 17.53 32.70 4.48
N THR A 39 16.56 33.21 3.70
CA THR A 39 16.82 34.25 2.71
C THR A 39 17.30 35.54 3.37
N VAL A 40 16.69 35.93 4.50
CA VAL A 40 17.12 37.11 5.28
C VAL A 40 18.51 36.90 5.87
N LYS A 41 18.78 35.72 6.45
CA LYS A 41 20.03 35.43 7.16
C LYS A 41 21.24 35.27 6.22
N PHE A 42 21.10 34.54 5.13
CA PHE A 42 22.21 34.20 4.23
C PHE A 42 22.28 35.10 2.98
N ARG A 43 21.34 36.04 2.82
CA ARG A 43 21.20 36.92 1.63
C ARG A 43 21.12 36.15 0.30
N PHE A 44 20.80 34.86 0.34
CA PHE A 44 20.64 33.99 -0.81
C PHE A 44 19.17 33.55 -0.93
N LYS A 45 18.58 33.64 -2.12
CA LYS A 45 17.19 33.21 -2.35
C LYS A 45 17.13 31.69 -2.43
N PHE A 46 16.62 31.04 -1.40
CA PHE A 46 16.33 29.61 -1.44
C PHE A 46 15.00 29.36 -2.15
N SER A 47 14.97 28.31 -2.98
CA SER A 47 13.71 27.84 -3.55
C SER A 47 12.82 27.27 -2.45
N ASN A 48 11.60 27.81 -2.29
CA ASN A 48 10.63 27.29 -1.32
C ASN A 48 10.37 25.80 -1.53
N ALA A 49 10.38 25.32 -2.78
CA ALA A 49 10.19 23.92 -3.11
C ALA A 49 11.35 23.06 -2.56
N LEU A 50 12.60 23.52 -2.70
CA LEU A 50 13.76 22.81 -2.18
C LEU A 50 13.74 22.74 -0.64
N VAL A 51 13.43 23.85 0.02
CA VAL A 51 13.29 23.90 1.48
C VAL A 51 12.18 22.95 1.94
N PHE A 52 11.04 22.93 1.24
CA PHE A 52 9.95 22.00 1.53
C PHE A 52 10.38 20.53 1.37
N ILE A 53 11.00 20.16 0.25
CA ILE A 53 11.42 18.76 -0.01
C ILE A 53 12.39 18.28 1.08
N ILE A 54 13.39 19.09 1.42
CA ILE A 54 14.37 18.74 2.47
C ILE A 54 13.68 18.62 3.82
N LEU A 55 12.86 19.61 4.20
CA LEU A 55 12.17 19.61 5.48
C LEU A 55 11.16 18.45 5.58
N TYR A 56 10.48 18.12 4.49
CA TYR A 56 9.56 16.99 4.41
C TYR A 56 10.30 15.66 4.56
N ALA A 57 11.41 15.46 3.83
CA ALA A 57 12.23 14.25 3.99
C ALA A 57 12.73 14.08 5.42
N ILE A 58 13.27 15.14 6.04
CA ILE A 58 13.70 15.13 7.45
C ILE A 58 12.53 14.79 8.37
N THR A 59 11.38 15.43 8.17
CA THR A 59 10.20 15.21 9.01
C THR A 59 9.68 13.77 8.87
N ALA A 60 9.49 13.28 7.64
CA ALA A 60 8.97 11.95 7.36
C ALA A 60 9.89 10.82 7.85
N ILE A 61 11.21 11.01 7.80
CA ILE A 61 12.19 9.98 8.18
C ILE A 61 12.54 10.04 9.67
N LEU A 62 12.74 11.24 10.24
CA LEU A 62 13.30 11.39 11.59
C LEU A 62 12.27 11.79 12.65
N VAL A 63 11.20 12.49 12.27
CA VAL A 63 10.23 13.06 13.22
C VAL A 63 8.96 12.21 13.30
N VAL A 64 8.38 11.85 12.16
CA VAL A 64 7.11 11.11 12.10
C VAL A 64 7.21 9.74 12.78
N PRO A 65 8.20 8.86 12.50
CA PRO A 65 8.25 7.52 13.08
C PRO A 65 8.28 7.47 14.62
N PRO A 66 9.13 8.23 15.34
CA PRO A 66 9.12 8.20 16.81
C PRO A 66 7.85 8.80 17.40
N LEU A 67 7.24 9.80 16.75
CA LEU A 67 5.96 10.34 17.20
C LEU A 67 4.82 9.35 16.99
N ALA A 68 4.77 8.69 15.83
CA ALA A 68 3.73 7.73 15.45
C ALA A 68 3.63 6.58 16.46
N ARG A 69 4.75 6.16 17.05
CA ARG A 69 4.79 5.14 18.13
C ARG A 69 3.93 5.51 19.33
N LYS A 70 3.86 6.79 19.68
CA LYS A 70 3.02 7.28 20.80
C LYS A 70 1.52 7.15 20.49
N PHE A 71 1.15 7.09 19.20
CA PHE A 71 -0.20 6.83 18.71
C PHE A 71 -0.42 5.33 18.40
N GLY A 72 0.52 4.48 18.80
CA GLY A 72 0.46 3.03 18.59
C GLY A 72 0.69 2.62 17.13
N ARG A 73 1.46 3.42 16.37
CA ARG A 73 1.86 3.13 14.98
C ARG A 73 3.36 2.96 14.82
N VAL A 74 3.75 2.06 13.94
CA VAL A 74 5.14 1.89 13.51
C VAL A 74 5.17 1.80 11.98
N PRO A 75 6.19 2.37 11.32
CA PRO A 75 6.36 2.16 9.89
C PRO A 75 6.77 0.71 9.63
N LEU A 76 6.26 0.15 8.54
CA LEU A 76 6.82 -1.04 7.91
C LEU A 76 8.24 -0.75 7.37
N PRO A 77 9.10 -1.77 7.26
CA PRO A 77 10.48 -1.58 6.83
C PRO A 77 10.57 -1.17 5.35
N VAL A 78 11.28 -0.06 5.07
CA VAL A 78 11.57 0.37 3.69
C VAL A 78 12.91 -0.20 3.22
N PHE A 79 13.94 -0.07 4.05
CA PHE A 79 15.31 -0.54 3.76
C PHE A 79 15.89 -1.46 4.85
N SER A 80 15.26 -1.53 6.02
CA SER A 80 15.80 -2.27 7.17
C SER A 80 15.50 -3.77 7.12
N ASN A 81 14.64 -4.23 6.22
CA ASN A 81 14.33 -5.64 6.04
C ASN A 81 14.49 -6.01 4.54
N PRO A 82 15.35 -6.99 4.20
CA PRO A 82 15.54 -7.40 2.81
C PRO A 82 14.37 -8.22 2.25
N TYR A 83 13.52 -8.79 3.10
CA TYR A 83 12.46 -9.76 2.76
C TYR A 83 11.04 -9.21 2.91
N LEU A 84 10.88 -8.02 3.49
CA LEU A 84 9.61 -7.29 3.56
C LEU A 84 9.85 -5.86 3.07
N LYS A 85 9.26 -5.49 1.93
CA LYS A 85 9.54 -4.22 1.26
C LYS A 85 8.28 -3.56 0.72
N PRO A 86 8.27 -2.22 0.59
CA PRO A 86 7.21 -1.56 -0.13
C PRO A 86 7.29 -1.95 -1.60
N GLU A 87 6.14 -2.27 -2.18
CA GLU A 87 6.06 -2.47 -3.63
C GLU A 87 6.40 -1.18 -4.37
N ASN A 88 5.93 -0.05 -3.85
CA ASN A 88 6.28 1.26 -4.36
C ASN A 88 6.76 2.17 -3.22
N PHE A 89 7.89 2.85 -3.44
CA PHE A 89 8.42 3.82 -2.49
C PHE A 89 7.44 4.95 -2.18
N PHE A 90 6.47 5.24 -3.04
CA PHE A 90 5.43 6.24 -2.78
C PHE A 90 4.58 5.92 -1.53
N PHE A 91 4.34 4.64 -1.19
CA PHE A 91 3.68 4.29 0.08
C PHE A 91 4.49 4.79 1.29
N ALA A 92 5.83 4.72 1.19
CA ALA A 92 6.72 5.27 2.20
C ALA A 92 6.74 6.81 2.19
N ALA A 93 6.96 7.40 1.01
CA ALA A 93 7.07 8.84 0.81
C ALA A 93 5.81 9.59 1.26
N PHE A 94 4.63 8.99 1.11
CA PHE A 94 3.35 9.57 1.52
C PHE A 94 2.89 9.13 2.91
N ASN A 95 3.76 8.48 3.70
CA ASN A 95 3.43 8.00 5.05
C ASN A 95 2.21 7.05 5.11
N ARG A 96 2.00 6.23 4.07
CA ARG A 96 0.90 5.25 3.96
C ARG A 96 1.29 3.84 4.39
N HIS A 97 2.43 3.68 5.06
CA HIS A 97 3.05 2.38 5.40
C HIS A 97 3.10 2.13 6.91
N TYR A 98 2.21 2.75 7.69
CA TYR A 98 2.18 2.60 9.15
C TYR A 98 1.16 1.53 9.57
N VAL A 99 1.55 0.68 10.52
CA VAL A 99 0.71 -0.39 11.09
C VAL A 99 0.83 -0.43 12.61
N ARG A 100 -0.01 -1.23 13.28
CA ARG A 100 0.19 -1.63 14.67
C ARG A 100 1.50 -2.44 14.79
N PRO A 101 2.25 -2.32 15.91
CA PRO A 101 3.49 -3.07 16.11
C PRO A 101 3.35 -4.59 15.96
N GLU A 102 2.21 -5.13 16.36
CA GLU A 102 1.89 -6.55 16.24
C GLU A 102 1.85 -7.01 14.77
N LEU A 103 1.18 -6.27 13.89
CA LEU A 103 1.10 -6.62 12.47
C LEU A 103 2.46 -6.53 11.78
N ARG A 104 3.27 -5.52 12.14
CA ARG A 104 4.63 -5.42 11.64
C ARG A 104 5.46 -6.66 12.00
N ARG A 105 5.43 -7.09 13.27
CA ARG A 105 6.19 -8.27 13.71
C ARG A 105 5.73 -9.53 12.98
N ALA A 106 4.42 -9.73 12.87
CA ALA A 106 3.85 -10.84 12.13
C ALA A 106 4.36 -10.90 10.68
N LEU A 107 4.35 -9.76 9.98
CA LEU A 107 4.84 -9.69 8.60
C LEU A 107 6.36 -9.91 8.48
N GLU A 108 7.16 -9.38 9.42
CA GLU A 108 8.61 -9.59 9.43
C GLU A 108 8.95 -11.08 9.67
N GLU A 109 8.21 -11.76 10.56
CA GLU A 109 8.35 -13.20 10.82
C GLU A 109 7.92 -14.05 9.63
N ILE A 110 6.77 -13.76 9.02
CA ILE A 110 6.27 -14.46 7.83
C ILE A 110 7.22 -14.25 6.64
N ALA A 111 7.77 -13.05 6.48
CA ALA A 111 8.79 -12.77 5.46
C ALA A 111 10.04 -13.64 5.63
N GLY A 112 10.50 -13.82 6.87
CA GLY A 112 11.60 -14.74 7.18
C GLY A 112 11.28 -16.20 6.83
N GLN A 113 10.05 -16.65 7.09
CA GLN A 113 9.60 -18.01 6.74
C GLN A 113 9.50 -18.23 5.23
N ILE A 114 8.96 -17.25 4.49
CA ILE A 114 8.92 -17.29 3.03
C ILE A 114 10.33 -17.34 2.46
N GLN A 115 11.24 -16.49 2.93
CA GLN A 115 12.64 -16.52 2.51
C GLN A 115 13.30 -17.87 2.76
N GLY A 116 12.99 -18.52 3.90
CA GLY A 116 13.53 -19.85 4.22
C GLY A 116 13.04 -20.95 3.28
N ARG A 117 11.79 -20.86 2.79
CA ARG A 117 11.19 -21.84 1.86
C ARG A 117 11.50 -21.55 0.39
N TYR A 118 11.57 -20.28 0.04
CA TYR A 118 11.82 -19.78 -1.32
C TYR A 118 12.92 -18.72 -1.28
N PRO A 119 14.20 -19.13 -1.25
CA PRO A 119 15.32 -18.21 -1.18
C PRO A 119 15.29 -17.12 -2.26
N GLY A 120 15.45 -15.87 -1.85
CA GLY A 120 15.40 -14.70 -2.74
C GLY A 120 14.02 -14.05 -2.83
N SER A 121 13.00 -14.64 -2.21
CA SER A 121 11.65 -14.08 -2.20
C SER A 121 11.52 -12.88 -1.27
N VAL A 122 10.66 -11.94 -1.66
CA VAL A 122 10.32 -10.74 -0.91
C VAL A 122 8.81 -10.68 -0.78
N ILE A 123 8.30 -10.36 0.40
CA ILE A 123 6.91 -9.95 0.59
C ILE A 123 6.83 -8.46 0.25
N TRP A 124 5.99 -8.14 -0.73
CA TRP A 124 5.75 -6.79 -1.17
C TRP A 124 4.46 -6.27 -0.54
N TYR A 125 4.59 -5.26 0.31
CA TYR A 125 3.44 -4.59 0.91
C TYR A 125 3.03 -3.37 0.08
N LEU A 126 1.73 -3.13 0.02
CA LEU A 126 1.10 -2.02 -0.69
C LEU A 126 0.62 -0.99 0.34
N ASP A 127 -0.64 -0.54 0.28
CA ASP A 127 -1.17 0.38 1.28
C ASP A 127 -1.33 -0.26 2.66
N ALA A 128 -0.93 0.49 3.69
CA ALA A 128 -1.24 0.20 5.08
C ALA A 128 -2.07 1.36 5.64
N ASN A 129 -1.54 2.20 6.51
CA ASN A 129 -2.28 3.31 7.12
C ASN A 129 -1.37 4.52 7.36
N PHE A 130 -1.99 5.64 7.75
CA PHE A 130 -1.31 6.87 8.17
C PHE A 130 -0.80 6.82 9.63
N PRO A 131 0.17 7.68 10.01
CA PRO A 131 0.90 7.56 11.28
C PRO A 131 0.15 7.97 12.57
N PHE A 132 -0.87 8.83 12.53
CA PHE A 132 -1.35 9.50 13.77
C PHE A 132 -2.83 9.35 14.12
N ILE A 133 -3.73 9.44 13.15
CA ILE A 133 -5.17 9.61 13.40
C ILE A 133 -5.93 8.41 12.83
N ASP A 134 -6.74 7.77 13.68
CA ASP A 134 -7.67 6.74 13.24
C ASP A 134 -8.85 7.39 12.47
N GLY A 135 -9.31 6.77 11.40
CA GLY A 135 -10.36 7.33 10.53
C GLY A 135 -9.86 8.35 9.52
N TYR A 136 -8.56 8.61 9.44
CA TYR A 136 -8.01 9.51 8.43
C TYR A 136 -8.31 8.96 7.02
N PRO A 137 -8.85 9.78 6.10
CA PRO A 137 -9.22 9.34 4.76
C PRO A 137 -8.00 8.82 4.02
N LEU A 138 -8.10 7.58 3.52
CA LEU A 138 -7.10 6.92 2.68
C LEU A 138 -7.82 6.40 1.44
N GLU A 139 -8.03 7.24 0.45
CA GLU A 139 -8.66 6.82 -0.80
C GLU A 139 -7.72 5.91 -1.62
N PRO A 140 -8.24 4.85 -2.26
CA PRO A 140 -9.60 4.29 -2.15
C PRO A 140 -9.77 3.27 -0.99
N HIS A 141 -8.72 3.01 -0.21
CA HIS A 141 -8.64 2.02 0.87
C HIS A 141 -9.32 2.42 2.19
N PHE A 142 -10.62 2.74 2.15
CA PHE A 142 -11.38 3.29 3.29
C PHE A 142 -11.39 2.41 4.56
N SER A 143 -11.15 1.10 4.44
CA SER A 143 -11.12 0.20 5.60
C SER A 143 -9.83 0.34 6.43
N HIS A 144 -8.75 0.86 5.83
CA HIS A 144 -7.43 1.07 6.41
C HIS A 144 -7.39 2.31 7.31
N LYS A 145 -8.27 2.31 8.30
CA LYS A 145 -8.51 3.48 9.15
C LYS A 145 -7.81 3.42 10.49
N ASP A 146 -7.23 2.28 10.85
CA ASP A 146 -6.80 2.00 12.22
C ASP A 146 -5.51 1.20 12.28
N GLY A 147 -4.69 1.24 11.21
CA GLY A 147 -3.41 0.56 11.04
C GLY A 147 -3.39 -0.91 11.47
N LYS A 148 -4.54 -1.57 11.50
CA LYS A 148 -4.66 -3.03 11.67
C LYS A 148 -4.64 -3.75 10.33
N LYS A 149 -4.52 -3.03 9.22
CA LYS A 149 -4.66 -3.53 7.85
C LYS A 149 -3.44 -3.19 7.02
N VAL A 150 -3.14 -4.07 6.08
CA VAL A 150 -2.10 -3.92 5.09
C VAL A 150 -2.43 -4.82 3.91
N ASP A 151 -2.26 -4.27 2.71
CA ASP A 151 -2.39 -5.03 1.49
C ASP A 151 -1.05 -5.66 1.13
N ILE A 152 -1.07 -6.94 0.78
CA ILE A 152 0.11 -7.76 0.48
C ILE A 152 -0.04 -8.32 -0.92
N ALA A 153 0.89 -7.98 -1.80
CA ALA A 153 0.86 -8.40 -3.19
C ALA A 153 1.02 -9.92 -3.37
N PHE A 154 0.44 -10.42 -4.46
CA PHE A 154 0.69 -11.77 -4.94
C PHE A 154 2.05 -11.92 -5.62
N TYR A 155 2.48 -13.17 -5.79
CA TYR A 155 3.68 -13.50 -6.53
C TYR A 155 3.39 -13.73 -8.02
N TRP A 156 4.31 -13.25 -8.84
CA TRP A 156 4.27 -13.36 -10.30
C TRP A 156 5.64 -13.81 -10.81
N ASN A 157 5.64 -14.50 -11.95
CA ASN A 157 6.84 -14.86 -12.70
C ASN A 157 6.76 -14.24 -14.10
N ASP A 158 7.91 -13.88 -14.67
CA ASP A 158 8.00 -13.49 -16.07
C ASP A 158 7.91 -14.74 -16.96
N THR A 159 6.99 -14.75 -17.93
CA THR A 159 6.74 -15.94 -18.76
C THR A 159 7.85 -16.22 -19.77
N LYS A 160 8.73 -15.25 -20.06
CA LYS A 160 9.83 -15.42 -21.00
C LYS A 160 11.07 -16.00 -20.31
N THR A 161 11.37 -15.54 -19.10
CA THR A 161 12.56 -16.00 -18.35
C THR A 161 12.25 -17.13 -17.37
N GLY A 162 11.00 -17.25 -16.93
CA GLY A 162 10.59 -18.13 -15.82
C GLY A 162 10.99 -17.61 -14.45
N GLU A 163 11.63 -16.44 -14.36
CA GLU A 163 12.13 -15.88 -13.11
C GLU A 163 11.04 -15.12 -12.34
N PRO A 164 11.10 -15.08 -11.00
CA PRO A 164 10.20 -14.25 -10.20
C PRO A 164 10.29 -12.77 -10.57
N THR A 165 9.15 -12.11 -10.65
CA THR A 165 9.11 -10.66 -10.84
C THR A 165 9.61 -9.94 -9.59
N ARG A 166 10.22 -8.76 -9.80
CA ARG A 166 10.51 -7.84 -8.70
C ARG A 166 9.26 -7.01 -8.41
N GLY A 167 8.37 -7.58 -7.60
CA GLY A 167 7.12 -6.94 -7.24
C GLY A 167 5.97 -7.31 -8.17
N VAL A 168 4.91 -6.52 -8.11
CA VAL A 168 3.74 -6.62 -8.98
C VAL A 168 4.09 -5.99 -10.33
N PRO A 169 3.74 -6.61 -11.47
CA PRO A 169 4.01 -6.04 -12.79
C PRO A 169 3.02 -4.90 -13.15
N SER A 170 2.92 -3.89 -12.28
CA SER A 170 2.12 -2.68 -12.43
C SER A 170 2.86 -1.49 -11.84
N PRO A 171 2.86 -0.31 -12.49
CA PRO A 171 3.58 0.87 -11.99
C PRO A 171 3.04 1.37 -10.64
N PHE A 172 1.80 1.02 -10.29
CA PHE A 172 1.13 1.49 -9.07
C PHE A 172 1.10 0.42 -7.96
N GLY A 173 1.52 -0.81 -8.24
CA GLY A 173 1.48 -1.95 -7.31
C GLY A 173 0.13 -2.68 -7.24
N TYR A 174 -0.93 -2.15 -7.86
CA TYR A 174 -2.28 -2.74 -7.90
C TYR A 174 -2.73 -3.04 -9.34
N GLY A 175 -3.83 -3.80 -9.47
CA GLY A 175 -4.56 -4.00 -10.72
C GLY A 175 -4.10 -5.19 -11.58
N VAL A 176 -3.03 -5.90 -11.18
CA VAL A 176 -2.63 -7.15 -11.85
C VAL A 176 -3.40 -8.32 -11.26
N CYS A 177 -4.58 -8.59 -11.82
CA CYS A 177 -5.50 -9.59 -11.27
C CYS A 177 -5.13 -11.03 -11.69
N ALA A 178 -5.15 -11.97 -10.76
CA ALA A 178 -5.18 -13.42 -10.98
C ALA A 178 -6.62 -13.84 -11.28
N GLU A 179 -7.08 -13.51 -12.48
CA GLU A 179 -8.47 -13.65 -12.92
C GLU A 179 -8.99 -15.11 -12.84
N PRO A 180 -10.32 -15.30 -12.74
CA PRO A 180 -10.96 -16.62 -12.79
C PRO A 180 -10.54 -17.44 -14.00
N LEU A 181 -10.32 -18.75 -13.81
CA LEU A 181 -10.06 -19.70 -14.89
C LEU A 181 -11.39 -20.18 -15.50
N PRO A 182 -11.37 -20.78 -16.71
CA PRO A 182 -12.56 -21.41 -17.27
C PRO A 182 -13.21 -22.38 -16.29
N GLY A 183 -14.51 -22.17 -16.02
CA GLY A 183 -15.30 -22.99 -15.08
C GLY A 183 -15.27 -22.51 -13.62
N GLU A 184 -14.48 -21.49 -13.28
CA GLU A 184 -14.56 -20.82 -11.98
C GLU A 184 -15.59 -19.70 -11.99
N TYR A 185 -16.11 -19.38 -10.81
CA TYR A 185 -17.07 -18.29 -10.66
C TYR A 185 -16.38 -16.93 -10.75
N ASP A 186 -16.78 -16.12 -11.72
CA ASP A 186 -16.29 -14.76 -11.88
C ASP A 186 -17.11 -13.79 -11.03
N TYR A 187 -16.67 -13.64 -9.78
CA TYR A 187 -17.28 -12.71 -8.82
C TYR A 187 -17.22 -11.26 -9.31
N ALA A 188 -16.12 -10.85 -9.95
CA ALA A 188 -15.96 -9.48 -10.42
C ALA A 188 -16.95 -9.17 -11.55
N ALA A 189 -17.05 -10.05 -12.55
CA ALA A 189 -18.03 -9.90 -13.63
C ALA A 189 -19.48 -9.91 -13.12
N ASP A 190 -19.81 -10.77 -12.14
CA ASP A 190 -21.15 -10.77 -11.52
C ASP A 190 -21.47 -9.43 -10.82
N CYS A 191 -20.50 -8.85 -10.10
CA CYS A 191 -20.64 -7.53 -9.49
C CYS A 191 -20.79 -6.42 -10.54
N GLU A 192 -20.01 -6.44 -11.61
CA GLU A 192 -20.11 -5.49 -12.72
C GLU A 192 -21.49 -5.54 -13.38
N ASN A 193 -22.03 -6.75 -13.61
CA ASN A 193 -23.39 -6.95 -14.14
C ASN A 193 -24.48 -6.41 -13.22
N LYS A 194 -24.22 -6.33 -11.91
CA LYS A 194 -25.10 -5.71 -10.90
C LYS A 194 -24.93 -4.18 -10.81
N GLY A 195 -24.08 -3.58 -11.64
CA GLY A 195 -23.83 -2.13 -11.69
C GLY A 195 -22.63 -1.66 -10.87
N PHE A 196 -21.89 -2.57 -10.22
CA PHE A 196 -20.70 -2.25 -9.43
C PHE A 196 -19.43 -2.19 -10.30
N TRP A 197 -19.47 -1.44 -11.40
CA TRP A 197 -18.37 -1.35 -12.38
C TRP A 197 -17.02 -0.92 -11.75
N TYR A 198 -17.06 -0.17 -10.64
CA TYR A 198 -15.88 0.32 -9.95
C TYR A 198 -15.08 -0.77 -9.23
N ILE A 199 -15.61 -2.01 -9.12
CA ILE A 199 -14.89 -3.13 -8.52
C ILE A 199 -13.58 -3.47 -9.24
N SER A 200 -13.51 -3.19 -10.54
CA SER A 200 -12.35 -3.45 -11.40
C SER A 200 -11.65 -2.16 -11.86
N LEU A 201 -11.93 -1.01 -11.22
CA LEU A 201 -11.35 0.27 -11.65
C LEU A 201 -9.82 0.28 -11.59
N ASP A 202 -9.23 -0.31 -10.55
CA ASP A 202 -7.79 -0.51 -10.38
C ASP A 202 -7.19 -1.31 -11.53
N LYS A 203 -7.83 -2.42 -11.91
CA LYS A 203 -7.46 -3.23 -13.08
C LYS A 203 -7.53 -2.41 -14.36
N THR A 204 -8.66 -1.74 -14.63
CA THR A 204 -8.85 -0.92 -15.83
C THR A 204 -7.81 0.20 -15.93
N LEU A 205 -7.41 0.80 -14.81
CA LEU A 205 -6.37 1.83 -14.78
C LEU A 205 -4.96 1.26 -14.95
N ALA A 206 -4.69 0.04 -14.49
CA ALA A 206 -3.37 -0.59 -14.57
C ALA A 206 -3.11 -1.25 -15.95
N GLU A 207 -4.13 -1.83 -16.58
CA GLU A 207 -4.04 -2.59 -17.84
C GLU A 207 -3.22 -1.91 -18.96
N PRO A 208 -3.34 -0.59 -19.22
CA PRO A 208 -2.55 0.08 -20.26
C PRO A 208 -1.03 0.08 -20.02
N PHE A 209 -0.57 -0.20 -18.80
CA PHE A 209 0.83 -0.07 -18.40
C PHE A 209 1.61 -1.38 -18.36
N PHE A 210 0.96 -2.52 -18.63
CA PHE A 210 1.64 -3.81 -18.69
C PHE A 210 0.96 -4.76 -19.68
N ASN A 211 1.68 -5.78 -20.15
CA ASN A 211 1.08 -6.85 -20.94
C ASN A 211 0.93 -8.09 -20.07
N LYS A 212 -0.32 -8.45 -19.75
CA LYS A 212 -0.63 -9.60 -18.89
C LYS A 212 -0.03 -10.91 -19.38
N ALA A 213 0.08 -11.11 -20.70
CA ALA A 213 0.64 -12.34 -21.28
C ALA A 213 2.14 -12.55 -20.98
N ASN A 214 2.84 -11.51 -20.53
CA ASN A 214 4.24 -11.61 -20.11
C ASN A 214 4.39 -12.11 -18.67
N TYR A 215 3.29 -12.29 -17.92
CA TYR A 215 3.34 -12.62 -16.51
C TYR A 215 2.42 -13.79 -16.15
N GLU A 216 2.96 -14.71 -15.37
CA GLU A 216 2.23 -15.86 -14.83
C GLU A 216 2.05 -15.70 -13.32
N PHE A 217 0.85 -16.03 -12.83
CA PHE A 217 0.55 -16.04 -11.41
C PHE A 217 1.26 -17.20 -10.72
N ASP A 218 2.15 -16.92 -9.77
CA ASP A 218 2.84 -17.95 -9.00
C ASP A 218 1.91 -18.49 -7.91
N LYS A 219 1.13 -19.50 -8.31
CA LYS A 219 0.13 -20.17 -7.47
C LYS A 219 0.75 -20.78 -6.21
N GLU A 220 1.89 -21.45 -6.35
CA GLU A 220 2.48 -22.24 -5.27
C GLU A 220 3.06 -21.33 -4.18
N LYS A 221 3.83 -20.30 -4.57
CA LYS A 221 4.40 -19.34 -3.62
C LYS A 221 3.32 -18.46 -2.99
N THR A 222 2.30 -18.05 -3.76
CA THR A 222 1.17 -17.27 -3.23
C THR A 222 0.32 -18.08 -2.25
N ARG A 223 0.08 -19.38 -2.53
CA ARG A 223 -0.60 -20.30 -1.59
C ARG A 223 0.16 -20.40 -0.28
N GLU A 224 1.47 -20.53 -0.35
CA GLU A 224 2.31 -20.68 0.84
C GLU A 224 2.31 -19.40 1.69
N LEU A 225 2.36 -18.23 1.07
CA LEU A 225 2.16 -16.95 1.76
C LEU A 225 0.79 -16.88 2.44
N ALA A 226 -0.29 -17.20 1.72
CA ALA A 226 -1.64 -17.25 2.28
C ALA A 226 -1.73 -18.18 3.49
N ARG A 227 -1.14 -19.37 3.41
CA ARG A 227 -1.09 -20.31 4.52
C ARG A 227 -0.39 -19.71 5.74
N LEU A 228 0.81 -19.13 5.56
CA LEU A 228 1.56 -18.55 6.67
C LEU A 228 0.82 -17.37 7.31
N LEU A 229 0.17 -16.53 6.50
CA LEU A 229 -0.72 -15.48 6.99
C LEU A 229 -1.88 -16.06 7.81
N ALA A 230 -2.55 -17.09 7.29
CA ALA A 230 -3.70 -17.70 7.96
C ALA A 230 -3.33 -18.43 9.26
N GLU A 231 -2.15 -19.05 9.33
CA GLU A 231 -1.69 -19.76 10.53
C GLU A 231 -1.13 -18.82 11.60
N HIS A 232 -0.69 -17.61 11.23
CA HIS A 232 -0.10 -16.68 12.18
C HIS A 232 -1.13 -16.19 13.21
N PRO A 233 -0.88 -16.32 14.53
CA PRO A 233 -1.89 -16.04 15.56
C PRO A 233 -2.35 -14.58 15.61
N ALA A 234 -1.48 -13.63 15.22
CA ALA A 234 -1.83 -12.21 15.18
C ALA A 234 -2.74 -11.82 14.01
N VAL A 235 -2.81 -12.62 12.93
CA VAL A 235 -3.69 -12.31 11.79
C VAL A 235 -5.07 -12.87 12.11
N GLY A 236 -6.11 -12.03 12.05
CA GLY A 236 -7.48 -12.43 12.33
C GLY A 236 -8.36 -12.57 11.09
N LYS A 237 -8.07 -11.83 10.01
CA LYS A 237 -8.87 -11.84 8.78
C LYS A 237 -8.03 -11.57 7.55
N ILE A 238 -8.32 -12.27 6.45
CA ILE A 238 -7.68 -12.08 5.15
C ILE A 238 -8.79 -11.99 4.10
N LEU A 239 -8.82 -10.92 3.29
CA LEU A 239 -9.70 -10.87 2.12
C LEU A 239 -8.97 -11.41 0.88
N ILE A 240 -9.72 -12.19 0.10
CA ILE A 240 -9.32 -12.74 -1.20
C ILE A 240 -10.60 -13.00 -2.01
N GLN A 241 -10.50 -13.03 -3.33
CA GLN A 241 -11.64 -13.45 -4.16
C GLN A 241 -11.98 -14.94 -4.01
N PRO A 242 -13.27 -15.32 -4.09
CA PRO A 242 -13.73 -16.69 -3.88
C PRO A 242 -13.06 -17.73 -4.77
N HIS A 243 -12.82 -17.40 -6.04
CA HIS A 243 -12.19 -18.33 -6.98
C HIS A 243 -10.76 -18.66 -6.59
N LEU A 244 -10.00 -17.68 -6.07
CA LEU A 244 -8.64 -17.91 -5.58
C LEU A 244 -8.61 -18.67 -4.26
N GLU A 245 -9.55 -18.41 -3.36
CA GLU A 245 -9.69 -19.19 -2.11
C GLU A 245 -9.77 -20.69 -2.41
N LYS A 246 -10.63 -21.05 -3.37
CA LYS A 246 -10.79 -22.43 -3.85
C LYS A 246 -9.57 -22.92 -4.63
N ARG A 247 -9.08 -22.15 -5.62
CA ARG A 247 -7.97 -22.54 -6.50
C ARG A 247 -6.69 -22.81 -5.70
N LEU A 248 -6.44 -22.02 -4.65
CA LEU A 248 -5.29 -22.14 -3.75
C LEU A 248 -5.52 -23.16 -2.63
N GLY A 249 -6.71 -23.76 -2.49
CA GLY A 249 -7.02 -24.75 -1.45
C GLY A 249 -6.97 -24.18 -0.03
N LEU A 250 -7.49 -22.96 0.13
CA LEU A 250 -7.45 -22.18 1.37
C LEU A 250 -8.73 -22.32 2.21
N GLU A 251 -9.73 -23.05 1.72
CA GLU A 251 -11.07 -23.22 2.34
C GLU A 251 -11.02 -23.83 3.76
N ARG A 252 -9.92 -24.51 4.11
CA ARG A 252 -9.73 -25.07 5.46
C ARG A 252 -9.41 -24.02 6.53
N TYR A 253 -9.00 -22.81 6.14
CA TYR A 253 -8.64 -21.76 7.10
C TYR A 253 -9.84 -20.85 7.34
N ASP A 254 -10.21 -20.72 8.60
CA ASP A 254 -11.33 -19.91 9.07
C ASP A 254 -11.05 -18.40 9.05
N LYS A 255 -9.93 -17.93 8.49
CA LYS A 255 -9.57 -16.50 8.41
C LYS A 255 -9.83 -15.85 7.06
N PHE A 256 -9.99 -16.64 5.99
CA PHE A 256 -10.32 -16.09 4.68
C PHE A 256 -11.78 -15.64 4.65
N ARG A 257 -12.01 -14.45 4.10
CA ARG A 257 -13.33 -13.86 3.98
C ARG A 257 -13.49 -13.27 2.60
N GLN A 258 -14.67 -13.49 2.05
CA GLN A 258 -15.09 -12.82 0.85
C GLN A 258 -15.61 -11.43 1.22
N GLN A 259 -15.50 -10.52 0.28
CA GLN A 259 -16.05 -9.18 0.37
C GLN A 259 -17.28 -9.05 -0.53
N GLY A 260 -18.09 -8.01 -0.28
CA GLY A 260 -19.21 -7.67 -1.15
C GLY A 260 -18.79 -6.83 -2.37
N CYS A 261 -19.69 -6.67 -3.35
CA CYS A 261 -19.48 -5.85 -4.55
C CYS A 261 -19.19 -4.35 -4.29
N GLN A 262 -19.36 -3.87 -3.06
CA GLN A 262 -19.14 -2.47 -2.66
C GLN A 262 -17.65 -2.13 -2.44
N ALA A 263 -16.74 -3.09 -2.60
CA ALA A 263 -15.31 -2.92 -2.43
C ALA A 263 -14.57 -3.41 -3.70
N ALA A 264 -13.40 -2.81 -3.98
CA ALA A 264 -12.53 -3.21 -5.09
C ALA A 264 -12.13 -4.69 -4.96
N ARG A 265 -11.98 -5.41 -6.08
CA ARG A 265 -11.61 -6.84 -6.12
C ARG A 265 -10.29 -7.13 -5.37
N HIS A 266 -10.19 -8.31 -4.77
CA HIS A 266 -8.99 -8.81 -4.06
C HIS A 266 -8.45 -10.07 -4.73
N ASP A 267 -8.26 -10.00 -6.04
CA ASP A 267 -7.54 -11.01 -6.82
C ASP A 267 -6.23 -10.49 -7.42
N ASP A 268 -5.76 -9.32 -7.01
CA ASP A 268 -4.40 -8.82 -7.26
C ASP A 268 -3.53 -8.79 -5.98
N HIS A 269 -4.15 -8.83 -4.79
CA HIS A 269 -3.49 -8.82 -3.48
C HIS A 269 -4.31 -9.51 -2.38
N PHE A 270 -3.66 -9.80 -1.25
CA PHE A 270 -4.32 -10.14 0.02
C PHE A 270 -4.53 -8.88 0.85
N HIS A 271 -5.74 -8.64 1.34
CA HIS A 271 -5.96 -7.63 2.37
C HIS A 271 -5.90 -8.28 3.75
N VAL A 272 -4.81 -8.03 4.48
CA VAL A 272 -4.49 -8.70 5.74
C VAL A 272 -4.89 -7.81 6.89
N GLN A 273 -5.59 -8.38 7.87
CA GLN A 273 -6.03 -7.70 9.08
C GLN A 273 -5.63 -8.45 10.34
N LEU A 274 -5.25 -7.71 11.38
CA LEU A 274 -5.27 -8.20 12.76
C LEU A 274 -6.67 -8.68 13.18
#